data_AF-F0MBV3-F1
#
_entry.id   AF-F0MBV3-F1
#
_cell.length_a   1.000
_cell.length_b   1.000
_cell.length_c   1.000
_cell.angle_alpha   90.00
_cell.angle_beta   90.00
_cell.angle_gamma   90.00
#
_symmetry.space_group_name_H-M   'P 1'
#
loop_
_entity.id
_entity.type
_entity.pdbx_description
1 polymer ?
#
loop_
_entity_poly.entity_id
_entity_poly.type
_entity_poly.pdbx_seq_one_letter_code
_entity_poly.pdbx_strand_id
1 'polypeptide(L)'
;MTPGVGDSNAGGYGVGDSRAIPDEPDHSRSSSAVERRQSRWATVLAVLQRLLYLVVTVAVGWAVWFFLLSRLTRGPEQAWVFLPVWLILAYALLPRIHKILSSLYIPDYFIGRARTGDGVLGDPVNLAVVGTGEELRRAMRSAGWVEADAITPATAWHTLTSTVLGRSYPAAPVSSLYVFGNKQDLAFQREIDGNPRKRHHVRFWKCPPGWMLPGGLSVDWVGAGTYDRSVGLSLFTFQITHKIADRTDEERDFIIGTLRAADAVESVHIILNYSSGYHHRNGGGDAIRTDGHLPIIDLYEPGRPGNPASTH
;
A
#
# COMPACT_ATOMS: atom_id res chain seq x y z
N MET A 1 22.85 3.38 -87.29
CA MET A 1 21.96 4.57 -87.17
C MET A 1 20.56 4.01 -87.07
N THR A 2 19.89 3.97 -85.91
CA THR A 2 19.60 5.01 -84.91
C THR A 2 19.37 4.36 -83.54
N PRO A 3 19.65 5.04 -82.41
CA PRO A 3 19.47 4.55 -81.05
C PRO A 3 18.19 5.11 -80.38
N GLY A 4 17.86 4.56 -79.20
CA GLY A 4 17.34 5.36 -78.08
C GLY A 4 15.88 5.16 -77.71
N VAL A 5 15.63 4.24 -76.77
CA VAL A 5 14.45 4.23 -75.90
C VAL A 5 14.60 5.39 -74.90
N GLY A 6 13.61 6.28 -74.86
CA GLY A 6 13.49 7.33 -73.85
C GLY A 6 12.28 7.06 -72.98
N ASP A 7 12.54 6.66 -71.74
CA ASP A 7 11.53 6.58 -70.67
C ASP A 7 11.08 7.98 -70.28
N SER A 8 9.77 8.23 -70.43
CA SER A 8 9.07 9.33 -69.77
C SER A 8 8.56 8.87 -68.42
N ASN A 9 9.18 9.29 -67.33
CA ASN A 9 8.58 9.19 -66.00
C ASN A 9 8.52 10.59 -65.36
N ALA A 10 7.44 11.31 -65.69
CA ALA A 10 7.05 12.51 -64.97
C ALA A 10 6.38 12.05 -63.67
N GLY A 11 7.00 12.38 -62.54
CA GLY A 11 6.52 12.05 -61.20
C GLY A 11 5.15 12.66 -60.92
N GLY A 12 4.15 11.79 -60.86
CA GLY A 12 2.87 12.11 -60.23
C GLY A 12 3.03 12.07 -58.71
N TYR A 13 2.78 13.20 -58.06
CA TYR A 13 2.51 13.24 -56.62
C TYR A 13 1.24 12.43 -56.35
N GLY A 14 1.41 11.19 -55.88
CA GLY A 14 0.33 10.32 -55.44
C GLY A 14 -0.36 10.90 -54.21
N VAL A 15 -1.56 11.42 -54.42
CA VAL A 15 -2.52 11.81 -53.39
C VAL A 15 -3.10 10.55 -52.77
N GLY A 16 -3.01 10.44 -51.44
CA GLY A 16 -3.99 9.76 -50.61
C GLY A 16 -3.81 8.26 -50.38
N ASP A 17 -2.81 7.87 -49.59
CA ASP A 17 -2.91 6.62 -48.82
C ASP A 17 -3.84 6.90 -47.63
N SER A 18 -5.15 6.77 -47.86
CA SER A 18 -6.15 6.82 -46.80
C SER A 18 -5.93 5.62 -45.89
N ARG A 19 -5.06 5.76 -44.88
CA ARG A 19 -4.91 4.78 -43.81
C ARG A 19 -6.30 4.45 -43.30
N ALA A 20 -6.75 3.22 -43.57
CA ALA A 20 -8.06 2.74 -43.14
C ALA A 20 -8.23 3.04 -41.65
N ILE A 21 -9.34 3.70 -41.30
CA ILE A 21 -9.69 3.93 -39.90
C ILE A 21 -9.75 2.55 -39.24
N PRO A 22 -9.02 2.29 -38.14
CA PRO A 22 -9.09 1.01 -37.45
C PRO A 22 -10.54 0.71 -37.03
N ASP A 23 -10.96 -0.54 -37.18
CA ASP A 23 -12.29 -0.96 -36.73
C ASP A 23 -12.49 -0.63 -35.25
N GLU A 24 -13.73 -0.25 -34.91
CA GLU A 24 -14.10 0.03 -33.53
C GLU A 24 -13.86 -1.23 -32.68
N PRO A 25 -13.08 -1.12 -31.58
CA PRO A 25 -12.78 -2.27 -30.76
C PRO A 25 -14.07 -2.87 -30.18
N ASP A 26 -14.24 -4.18 -30.35
CA ASP A 26 -15.39 -4.90 -29.81
C ASP A 26 -15.39 -4.87 -28.27
N HIS A 27 -16.20 -3.97 -27.72
CA HIS A 27 -16.40 -3.81 -26.28
C HIS A 27 -17.27 -4.91 -25.65
N SER A 28 -17.75 -5.89 -26.42
CA SER A 28 -18.65 -6.95 -25.93
C SER A 28 -17.94 -8.19 -25.35
N ARG A 29 -16.60 -8.25 -25.40
CA ARG A 29 -15.82 -9.39 -24.88
C ARG A 29 -16.14 -9.67 -23.40
N SER A 30 -16.92 -10.72 -23.16
CA SER A 30 -17.33 -11.11 -21.81
C SER A 30 -16.18 -11.81 -21.07
N SER A 31 -15.95 -11.41 -19.81
CA SER A 31 -15.04 -12.06 -18.85
C SER A 31 -15.19 -13.59 -18.83
N SER A 32 -14.10 -14.33 -18.58
CA SER A 32 -14.10 -15.81 -18.60
C SER A 32 -15.04 -16.42 -17.54
N ALA A 33 -15.53 -17.65 -17.77
CA ALA A 33 -16.44 -18.32 -16.83
C ALA A 33 -15.85 -18.54 -15.43
N VAL A 34 -14.51 -18.65 -15.34
CA VAL A 34 -13.77 -18.79 -14.09
C VAL A 34 -13.71 -17.48 -13.31
N GLU A 35 -13.41 -16.36 -14.00
CA GLU A 35 -13.48 -15.00 -13.41
C GLU A 35 -14.90 -14.68 -12.91
N ARG A 36 -15.94 -15.05 -13.68
CA ARG A 36 -17.34 -14.89 -13.27
C ARG A 36 -17.72 -15.68 -12.03
N ARG A 37 -17.14 -16.87 -11.80
CA ARG A 37 -17.46 -17.71 -10.64
C ARG A 37 -16.73 -17.22 -9.39
N GLN A 38 -15.45 -16.86 -9.51
CA GLN A 38 -14.68 -16.26 -8.41
C GLN A 38 -15.24 -14.91 -8.00
N SER A 39 -15.67 -14.07 -8.96
CA SER A 39 -16.31 -12.78 -8.66
C SER A 39 -17.64 -12.95 -7.94
N ARG A 40 -18.45 -13.97 -8.26
CA ARG A 40 -19.74 -14.24 -7.59
C ARG A 40 -19.56 -14.60 -6.13
N TRP A 41 -18.61 -15.48 -5.78
CA TRP A 41 -18.35 -15.84 -4.38
C TRP A 41 -17.77 -14.67 -3.59
N ALA A 42 -16.83 -13.92 -4.19
CA ALA A 42 -16.32 -12.68 -3.60
C ALA A 42 -17.45 -11.66 -3.39
N THR A 43 -18.40 -11.55 -4.33
CA THR A 43 -19.57 -10.67 -4.21
C THR A 43 -20.50 -11.14 -3.09
N VAL A 44 -20.78 -12.43 -2.97
CA VAL A 44 -21.63 -12.98 -1.90
C VAL A 44 -21.01 -12.73 -0.53
N LEU A 45 -19.72 -13.02 -0.36
CA LEU A 45 -18.99 -12.75 0.88
C LEU A 45 -18.98 -11.24 1.19
N ALA A 46 -18.75 -10.39 0.19
CA ALA A 46 -18.82 -8.94 0.35
C ALA A 46 -20.23 -8.46 0.75
N VAL A 47 -21.28 -9.04 0.17
CA VAL A 47 -22.68 -8.72 0.53
C VAL A 47 -23.00 -9.16 1.95
N LEU A 48 -22.64 -10.38 2.34
CA LEU A 48 -22.84 -10.88 3.71
C LEU A 48 -22.10 -10.03 4.73
N GLN A 49 -20.84 -9.67 4.43
CA GLN A 49 -20.05 -8.78 5.27
C GLN A 49 -20.67 -7.39 5.37
N ARG A 50 -21.18 -6.83 4.26
CA ARG A 50 -21.91 -5.55 4.25
C ARG A 50 -23.19 -5.61 5.08
N LEU A 51 -23.96 -6.69 4.98
CA LEU A 51 -25.18 -6.91 5.77
C LEU A 51 -24.86 -7.04 7.26
N LEU A 52 -23.82 -7.80 7.62
CA LEU A 52 -23.33 -7.89 9.00
C LEU A 52 -22.95 -6.51 9.53
N TYR A 53 -22.19 -5.73 8.77
CA TYR A 53 -21.83 -4.37 9.17
C TYR A 53 -23.05 -3.47 9.30
N LEU A 54 -24.04 -3.57 8.42
CA LEU A 54 -25.30 -2.83 8.52
C LEU A 54 -26.03 -3.17 9.82
N VAL A 55 -26.21 -4.46 10.11
CA VAL A 55 -26.88 -4.94 11.34
C VAL A 55 -26.15 -4.43 12.57
N VAL A 56 -24.83 -4.56 12.63
CA VAL A 56 -24.02 -4.07 13.76
C VAL A 56 -24.14 -2.56 13.91
N THR A 57 -24.12 -1.81 12.81
CA THR A 57 -24.26 -0.35 12.80
C THR A 57 -25.62 0.08 13.33
N VAL A 58 -26.71 -0.57 12.88
CA VAL A 58 -28.08 -0.32 13.36
C VAL A 58 -28.23 -0.70 14.82
N ALA A 59 -27.70 -1.85 15.25
CA ALA A 59 -27.76 -2.29 16.64
C ALA A 59 -27.01 -1.33 17.57
N VAL A 60 -25.84 -0.85 17.15
CA VAL A 60 -25.07 0.18 17.84
C VAL A 60 -25.85 1.50 17.91
N GLY A 61 -26.40 1.98 16.80
CA GLY A 61 -27.20 3.20 16.76
C GLY A 61 -28.44 3.11 17.65
N TRP A 62 -29.12 1.96 17.64
CA TRP A 62 -30.25 1.68 18.51
C TRP A 62 -29.84 1.65 19.98
N ALA A 63 -28.71 1.03 20.33
CA ALA A 63 -28.20 1.05 21.70
C ALA A 63 -27.91 2.48 22.16
N VAL A 64 -27.22 3.30 21.35
CA VAL A 64 -26.95 4.72 21.65
C VAL A 64 -28.24 5.49 21.85
N TRP A 65 -29.21 5.36 20.93
CA TRP A 65 -30.53 5.99 21.02
C TRP A 65 -31.31 5.56 22.27
N PHE A 66 -31.36 4.26 22.54
CA PHE A 66 -32.00 3.68 23.71
C PHE A 66 -31.37 4.23 25.00
N PHE A 67 -30.04 4.23 25.09
CA PHE A 67 -29.32 4.76 26.25
C PHE A 67 -29.48 6.27 26.41
N LEU A 68 -29.55 7.05 25.32
CA LEU A 68 -29.85 8.49 25.41
C LEU A 68 -31.29 8.73 25.91
N LEU A 69 -32.29 8.14 25.26
CA LEU A 69 -33.70 8.43 25.56
C LEU A 69 -34.15 7.90 26.92
N SER A 70 -33.69 6.72 27.33
CA SER A 70 -34.18 6.08 28.56
C SER A 70 -33.59 6.66 29.85
N ARG A 71 -32.62 7.58 29.75
CA ARG A 71 -31.77 8.00 30.89
C ARG A 71 -31.58 9.52 31.02
N LEU A 72 -31.80 10.32 29.97
CA LEU A 72 -31.66 11.80 30.03
C LEU A 72 -32.64 12.51 30.99
N THR A 73 -33.68 11.81 31.49
CA THR A 73 -34.70 12.39 32.38
C THR A 73 -34.46 12.13 33.87
N ARG A 74 -33.39 11.42 34.27
CA ARG A 74 -33.17 10.96 35.67
C ARG A 74 -31.87 11.46 36.31
N GLY A 75 -31.50 12.73 36.12
CA GLY A 75 -30.46 13.39 36.92
C GLY A 75 -28.98 13.01 36.62
N PRO A 76 -28.01 13.67 37.29
CA PRO A 76 -26.57 13.51 37.07
C PRO A 76 -25.99 12.16 37.52
N GLU A 77 -26.71 11.35 38.31
CA GLU A 77 -26.29 10.01 38.75
C GLU A 77 -26.02 9.00 37.60
N GLN A 78 -26.40 9.33 36.38
CA GLN A 78 -26.24 8.48 35.20
C GLN A 78 -25.12 8.94 34.24
N ALA A 79 -24.27 9.87 34.67
CA ALA A 79 -23.10 10.32 33.91
C ALA A 79 -22.22 9.16 33.41
N TRP A 80 -22.18 8.04 34.14
CA TRP A 80 -21.44 6.84 33.74
C TRP A 80 -21.97 6.19 32.44
N VAL A 81 -23.25 6.37 32.07
CA VAL A 81 -23.85 5.85 30.83
C VAL A 81 -23.27 6.56 29.59
N PHE A 82 -22.78 7.79 29.77
CA PHE A 82 -22.09 8.51 28.70
C PHE A 82 -20.83 7.79 28.24
N LEU A 83 -20.11 7.12 29.15
CA LEU A 83 -18.87 6.43 28.82
C LEU A 83 -19.05 5.27 27.81
N PRO A 84 -19.93 4.26 28.02
CA PRO A 84 -20.13 3.21 27.03
C PRO A 84 -20.76 3.73 25.73
N VAL A 85 -21.66 4.72 25.80
CA VAL A 85 -22.21 5.37 24.59
C VAL A 85 -21.11 6.05 23.78
N TRP A 86 -20.24 6.81 24.44
CA TRP A 86 -19.08 7.45 23.83
C TRP A 86 -18.12 6.41 23.24
N LEU A 87 -17.81 5.34 23.97
CA LEU A 87 -16.94 4.27 23.48
C LEU A 87 -17.52 3.61 22.22
N ILE A 88 -18.81 3.29 22.23
CA ILE A 88 -19.48 2.69 21.07
C ILE A 88 -19.50 3.66 19.88
N LEU A 89 -19.84 4.93 20.11
CA LEU A 89 -19.91 5.93 19.05
C LEU A 89 -18.53 6.18 18.44
N ALA A 90 -17.52 6.44 19.27
CA ALA A 90 -16.16 6.81 18.85
C ALA A 90 -15.38 5.65 18.24
N TYR A 91 -15.51 4.43 18.77
CA TYR A 91 -14.68 3.28 18.36
C TYR A 91 -15.41 2.25 17.52
N ALA A 92 -16.75 2.32 17.40
CA ALA A 92 -17.53 1.38 16.62
C ALA A 92 -18.33 2.06 15.49
N LEU A 93 -19.13 3.09 15.78
CA LEU A 93 -20.01 3.69 14.76
C LEU A 93 -19.26 4.61 13.82
N LEU A 94 -18.52 5.59 14.37
CA LEU A 94 -17.85 6.62 13.59
C LEU A 94 -16.79 6.06 12.61
N PRO A 95 -15.93 5.09 12.98
CA PRO A 95 -14.99 4.49 12.04
C PRO A 95 -15.67 3.80 10.86
N ARG A 96 -16.83 3.16 11.10
CA ARG A 96 -17.60 2.48 10.04
C ARG A 96 -18.22 3.46 9.06
N ILE A 97 -18.83 4.53 9.58
CA ILE A 97 -19.36 5.60 8.73
C ILE A 97 -18.23 6.20 7.89
N HIS A 98 -17.08 6.48 8.52
CA HIS A 98 -15.92 7.02 7.81
C HIS A 98 -15.42 6.09 6.70
N LYS A 99 -15.39 4.77 6.94
CA LYS A 99 -15.02 3.78 5.92
C LYS A 99 -15.98 3.75 4.74
N ILE A 100 -17.28 3.83 4.99
CA ILE A 100 -18.29 3.91 3.93
C ILE A 100 -18.08 5.17 3.09
N LEU A 101 -17.92 6.33 3.75
CA LEU A 101 -17.66 7.59 3.06
C LEU A 101 -16.35 7.55 2.26
N SER A 102 -15.28 7.01 2.85
CA SER A 102 -13.97 6.88 2.20
C SER A 102 -14.04 6.05 0.92
N SER A 103 -14.84 4.98 0.92
CA SER A 103 -15.04 4.17 -0.28
C SER A 103 -15.75 4.88 -1.44
N LEU A 104 -16.43 6.00 -1.17
CA LEU A 104 -17.10 6.80 -2.19
C LEU A 104 -16.13 7.70 -2.96
N TYR A 105 -15.12 8.26 -2.29
CA TYR A 105 -14.22 9.25 -2.88
C TYR A 105 -12.77 8.77 -3.09
N ILE A 106 -12.35 7.69 -2.43
CA ILE A 106 -11.02 7.10 -2.62
C ILE A 106 -11.15 5.90 -3.55
N PRO A 107 -10.62 5.97 -4.79
CA PRO A 107 -10.73 4.88 -5.75
C PRO A 107 -9.93 3.65 -5.34
N ASP A 108 -10.32 2.50 -5.87
CA ASP A 108 -9.66 1.20 -5.65
C ASP A 108 -8.44 0.94 -6.54
N TYR A 109 -8.20 1.79 -7.54
CA TYR A 109 -7.02 1.69 -8.40
C TYR A 109 -5.78 2.30 -7.74
N PHE A 110 -4.60 1.94 -8.25
CA PHE A 110 -3.32 2.38 -7.72
C PHE A 110 -3.07 3.87 -8.01
N ILE A 111 -2.78 4.63 -6.96
CA ILE A 111 -2.53 6.08 -6.99
C ILE A 111 -1.19 6.47 -6.35
N GLY A 112 -0.24 5.53 -6.24
CA GLY A 112 1.04 5.78 -5.57
C GLY A 112 0.96 5.97 -4.06
N ARG A 113 -0.16 5.60 -3.43
CA ARG A 113 -0.35 5.59 -1.97
C ARG A 113 -1.02 4.32 -1.51
N ALA A 114 -0.57 3.81 -0.37
CA ALA A 114 -1.25 2.72 0.32
C ALA A 114 -2.53 3.23 0.99
N ARG A 115 -3.45 2.32 1.31
CA ARG A 115 -4.69 2.61 2.04
C ARG A 115 -4.74 1.88 3.37
N THR A 116 -5.33 2.51 4.37
CA THR A 116 -5.59 1.86 5.67
C THR A 116 -6.81 0.94 5.58
N GLY A 117 -7.02 0.10 6.59
CA GLY A 117 -8.24 -0.73 6.69
C GLY A 117 -9.55 0.06 6.75
N ASP A 118 -9.48 1.34 7.14
CA ASP A 118 -10.58 2.30 7.18
C ASP A 118 -10.79 3.03 5.84
N GLY A 119 -9.97 2.72 4.83
CA GLY A 119 -10.11 3.27 3.48
C GLY A 119 -9.41 4.60 3.25
N VAL A 120 -8.71 5.15 4.26
CA VAL A 120 -8.00 6.44 4.16
C VAL A 120 -6.63 6.25 3.52
N LEU A 121 -6.11 7.30 2.88
CA LEU A 121 -4.76 7.32 2.33
C LEU A 121 -3.71 7.20 3.43
N GLY A 122 -2.95 6.10 3.39
CA GLY A 122 -1.82 5.81 4.24
C GLY A 122 -0.51 6.32 3.63
N ASP A 123 0.53 5.50 3.74
CA ASP A 123 1.90 5.86 3.40
C ASP A 123 2.12 5.97 1.88
N PRO A 124 3.03 6.85 1.41
CA PRO A 124 3.43 6.90 0.01
C PRO A 124 4.10 5.61 -0.42
N VAL A 125 3.80 5.18 -1.65
CA VAL A 125 4.65 4.22 -2.35
C VAL A 125 5.87 4.98 -2.84
N ASN A 126 7.03 4.73 -2.23
CA ASN A 126 8.24 5.52 -2.43
C ASN A 126 9.41 4.70 -2.96
N LEU A 127 9.25 3.40 -3.20
CA LEU A 127 10.23 2.58 -3.90
C LEU A 127 9.54 1.43 -4.65
N ALA A 128 10.23 0.85 -5.62
CA ALA A 128 9.81 -0.37 -6.32
C ALA A 128 11.00 -1.32 -6.47
N VAL A 129 10.71 -2.60 -6.70
CA VAL A 129 11.73 -3.65 -6.78
C VAL A 129 11.45 -4.56 -7.97
N VAL A 130 12.51 -4.91 -8.69
CA VAL A 130 12.55 -5.97 -9.69
C VAL A 130 13.28 -7.15 -9.06
N GLY A 131 12.66 -8.32 -9.08
CA GLY A 131 13.17 -9.53 -8.45
C GLY A 131 12.09 -10.41 -7.83
N THR A 132 12.42 -11.67 -7.59
CA THR A 132 11.50 -12.63 -6.95
C THR A 132 11.29 -12.32 -5.47
N GLY A 133 10.22 -12.87 -4.89
CA GLY A 133 9.97 -12.72 -3.45
C GLY A 133 11.03 -13.40 -2.58
N GLU A 134 11.75 -14.37 -3.12
CA GLU A 134 12.87 -15.02 -2.42
C GLU A 134 14.13 -14.17 -2.48
N GLU A 135 14.44 -13.57 -3.64
CA GLU A 135 15.50 -12.55 -3.75
C GLU A 135 15.25 -11.38 -2.80
N LEU A 136 14.04 -10.84 -2.77
CA LEU A 136 13.71 -9.72 -1.90
C LEU A 136 13.88 -10.09 -0.42
N ARG A 137 13.42 -11.27 0.02
CA ARG A 137 13.65 -11.73 1.40
C ARG A 137 15.14 -11.90 1.70
N ARG A 138 15.92 -12.47 0.78
CA ARG A 138 17.37 -12.64 0.96
C ARG A 138 18.08 -11.30 1.07
N ALA A 139 17.80 -10.38 0.15
CA ALA A 139 18.35 -9.04 0.10
C ALA A 139 18.04 -8.22 1.38
N MET A 140 16.79 -8.27 1.83
CA MET A 140 16.39 -7.58 3.07
C MET A 140 17.08 -8.18 4.30
N ARG A 141 17.17 -9.52 4.38
CA ARG A 141 17.84 -10.20 5.50
C ARG A 141 19.35 -9.94 5.52
N SER A 142 20.03 -9.93 4.37
CA SER A 142 21.45 -9.59 4.30
C SER A 142 21.71 -8.14 4.67
N ALA A 143 20.77 -7.24 4.39
CA ALA A 143 20.78 -5.84 4.83
C ALA A 143 20.39 -5.61 6.32
N GLY A 144 20.23 -6.69 7.09
CA GLY A 144 19.94 -6.63 8.53
C GLY A 144 18.49 -6.32 8.89
N TRP A 145 17.56 -6.50 7.95
CA TRP A 145 16.13 -6.34 8.20
C TRP A 145 15.48 -7.65 8.64
N VAL A 146 14.50 -7.53 9.55
CA VAL A 146 13.75 -8.64 10.11
C VAL A 146 12.34 -8.64 9.52
N GLU A 147 11.91 -9.78 8.97
CA GLU A 147 10.55 -9.96 8.46
C GLU A 147 9.54 -9.94 9.62
N ALA A 148 8.44 -9.22 9.47
CA ALA A 148 7.43 -9.06 10.50
C ALA A 148 6.55 -10.32 10.60
N ASP A 149 6.22 -10.72 11.82
CA ASP A 149 5.34 -11.85 12.08
C ASP A 149 3.91 -11.59 11.57
N ALA A 150 3.23 -12.67 11.18
CA ALA A 150 1.82 -12.60 10.83
C ALA A 150 0.96 -12.16 12.03
N ILE A 151 -0.11 -11.41 11.75
CA ILE A 151 -1.10 -11.05 12.77
C ILE A 151 -1.90 -12.31 13.13
N THR A 152 -1.65 -12.86 14.32
CA THR A 152 -2.34 -14.02 14.90
C THR A 152 -2.72 -13.69 16.35
N PRO A 153 -3.67 -14.41 16.97
CA PRO A 153 -3.97 -14.21 18.39
C PRO A 153 -2.73 -14.37 19.29
N ALA A 154 -1.84 -15.31 18.95
CA ALA A 154 -0.60 -15.54 19.68
C ALA A 154 0.37 -14.34 19.56
N THR A 155 0.60 -13.83 18.36
CA THR A 155 1.48 -12.67 18.14
C THR A 155 0.86 -11.38 18.69
N ALA A 156 -0.46 -11.22 18.64
CA ALA A 156 -1.16 -10.10 19.28
C ALA A 156 -0.97 -10.12 20.81
N TRP A 157 -1.10 -11.29 21.45
CA TRP A 157 -0.82 -11.46 22.87
C TRP A 157 0.65 -11.17 23.20
N HIS A 158 1.58 -11.66 22.38
CA HIS A 158 3.01 -11.42 22.56
C HIS A 158 3.38 -9.94 22.41
N THR A 159 2.77 -9.22 21.45
CA THR A 159 2.92 -7.77 21.31
C THR A 159 2.40 -7.04 22.54
N LEU A 160 1.22 -7.43 23.05
CA LEU A 160 0.65 -6.82 24.25
C LEU A 160 1.56 -7.02 25.47
N THR A 161 2.00 -8.25 25.73
CA THR A 161 2.87 -8.55 26.87
C THR A 161 4.24 -7.88 26.74
N SER A 162 4.84 -7.88 25.55
CA SER A 162 6.12 -7.19 25.29
C SER A 162 6.00 -5.68 25.52
N THR A 163 4.90 -5.07 25.09
CA THR A 163 4.63 -3.63 25.30
C THR A 163 4.47 -3.30 26.79
N VAL A 164 3.69 -4.10 27.52
CA VAL A 164 3.47 -3.90 28.97
C VAL A 164 4.75 -4.11 29.79
N LEU A 165 5.56 -5.11 29.41
CA LEU A 165 6.82 -5.44 30.08
C LEU A 165 8.00 -4.59 29.61
N GLY A 166 7.81 -3.67 28.66
CA GLY A 166 8.88 -2.83 28.10
C GLY A 166 9.97 -3.62 27.37
N ARG A 167 9.65 -4.82 26.85
CA ARG A 167 10.60 -5.69 26.13
C ARG A 167 10.60 -5.36 24.64
N SER A 168 11.76 -5.49 23.99
CA SER A 168 11.86 -5.42 22.53
C SER A 168 11.23 -6.65 21.89
N TYR A 169 10.50 -6.42 20.80
CA TYR A 169 9.96 -7.45 19.90
C TYR A 169 10.27 -7.01 18.46
N PRO A 170 11.44 -7.38 17.91
CA PRO A 170 11.91 -6.90 16.61
C PRO A 170 11.03 -7.34 15.43
N ALA A 171 10.42 -8.52 15.52
CA ALA A 171 9.53 -9.08 14.50
C ALA A 171 8.04 -8.76 14.74
N ALA A 172 7.71 -7.78 15.59
CA ALA A 172 6.33 -7.48 15.96
C ALA A 172 5.43 -7.27 14.72
N PRO A 173 4.20 -7.81 14.67
CA PRO A 173 3.31 -7.60 13.54
C PRO A 173 3.03 -6.11 13.29
N VAL A 174 3.06 -5.70 12.02
CA VAL A 174 2.71 -4.33 11.61
C VAL A 174 1.25 -4.23 11.19
N SER A 175 0.68 -3.02 11.30
CA SER A 175 -0.66 -2.73 10.80
C SER A 175 -0.81 -3.04 9.31
N SER A 176 -2.00 -3.50 8.92
CA SER A 176 -2.32 -3.83 7.53
C SER A 176 -2.49 -2.56 6.70
N LEU A 177 -1.78 -2.50 5.58
CA LEU A 177 -1.94 -1.49 4.55
C LEU A 177 -2.22 -2.16 3.20
N TYR A 178 -2.97 -1.47 2.36
CA TYR A 178 -3.54 -2.05 1.15
C TYR A 178 -3.10 -1.30 -0.10
N VAL A 179 -2.60 -2.05 -1.08
CA VAL A 179 -2.28 -1.59 -2.44
C VAL A 179 -2.88 -2.62 -3.42
N PHE A 180 -3.43 -2.16 -4.54
CA PHE A 180 -4.19 -3.02 -5.47
C PHE A 180 -5.37 -3.78 -4.83
N GLY A 181 -5.90 -3.27 -3.73
CA GLY A 181 -6.93 -3.94 -2.93
C GLY A 181 -6.41 -5.12 -2.07
N ASN A 182 -5.13 -5.46 -2.16
CA ASN A 182 -4.51 -6.54 -1.42
C ASN A 182 -3.76 -6.02 -0.19
N LYS A 183 -3.81 -6.80 0.90
CA LYS A 183 -2.94 -6.57 2.07
C LYS A 183 -1.47 -6.73 1.63
N GLN A 184 -0.55 -6.04 2.30
CA GLN A 184 0.88 -6.22 2.06
C GLN A 184 1.29 -7.69 2.13
N ASP A 185 2.12 -8.10 1.18
CA ASP A 185 2.63 -9.47 1.06
C ASP A 185 3.82 -9.69 1.99
N LEU A 186 4.71 -8.69 2.07
CA LEU A 186 5.90 -8.72 2.92
C LEU A 186 6.00 -7.43 3.72
N ALA A 187 6.52 -7.54 4.94
CA ALA A 187 6.83 -6.40 5.78
C ALA A 187 8.14 -6.68 6.52
N PHE A 188 9.02 -5.69 6.56
CA PHE A 188 10.31 -5.78 7.21
C PHE A 188 10.49 -4.63 8.20
N GLN A 189 11.23 -4.88 9.26
CA GLN A 189 11.55 -3.94 10.31
C GLN A 189 13.04 -3.97 10.65
N ARG A 190 13.56 -2.82 11.09
CA ARG A 190 14.89 -2.71 11.68
C ARG A 190 14.84 -1.77 12.87
N GLU A 191 15.15 -2.30 14.06
CA GLU A 191 15.25 -1.49 15.29
C GLU A 191 16.56 -0.69 15.31
N ILE A 192 16.51 0.51 15.90
CA ILE A 192 17.71 1.32 16.15
C ILE A 192 18.15 1.10 17.60
N ASP A 193 19.39 0.66 17.80
CA ASP A 193 20.07 0.63 19.11
C ASP A 193 19.27 -0.02 20.24
N GLY A 194 18.47 -1.05 19.93
CA GLY A 194 17.62 -1.75 20.91
C GLY A 194 16.45 -0.93 21.44
N ASN A 195 16.12 0.21 20.82
CA ASN A 195 14.99 1.05 21.21
C ASN A 195 13.72 0.65 20.43
N PRO A 196 12.74 0.00 21.09
CA PRO A 196 11.53 -0.44 20.40
C PRO A 196 10.64 0.72 19.93
N ARG A 197 10.89 1.96 20.39
CA ARG A 197 10.09 3.15 20.01
C ARG A 197 10.54 3.80 18.71
N LYS A 198 11.70 3.41 18.18
CA LYS A 198 12.28 3.96 16.95
C LYS A 198 12.60 2.82 15.99
N ARG A 199 11.86 2.74 14.90
CA ARG A 199 11.94 1.60 13.99
C ARG A 199 11.84 2.06 12.54
N HIS A 200 12.75 1.56 11.73
CA HIS A 200 12.63 1.58 10.29
C HIS A 200 11.68 0.48 9.88
N HIS A 201 10.77 0.75 8.94
CA HIS A 201 9.89 -0.28 8.42
C HIS A 201 9.59 -0.08 6.94
N VAL A 202 9.45 -1.19 6.23
CA VAL A 202 9.07 -1.18 4.82
C VAL A 202 8.08 -2.30 4.54
N ARG A 203 7.03 -1.98 3.79
CA ARG A 203 6.03 -2.94 3.31
C ARG A 203 6.16 -3.08 1.81
N PHE A 204 5.96 -4.29 1.30
CA PHE A 204 5.96 -4.60 -0.12
C PHE A 204 4.67 -5.29 -0.54
N TRP A 205 4.21 -4.94 -1.74
CA TRP A 205 3.07 -5.55 -2.41
C TRP A 205 3.50 -6.05 -3.77
N LYS A 206 3.11 -7.28 -4.10
CA LYS A 206 3.36 -7.86 -5.40
C LYS A 206 2.50 -7.17 -6.46
N CYS A 207 3.12 -6.80 -7.57
CA CYS A 207 2.40 -6.20 -8.68
C CYS A 207 1.54 -7.26 -9.40
N PRO A 208 0.30 -6.94 -9.80
CA PRO A 208 -0.52 -7.83 -10.61
C PRO A 208 0.16 -8.15 -11.95
N PRO A 209 -0.06 -9.35 -12.53
CA PRO A 209 0.50 -9.70 -13.84
C PRO A 209 0.11 -8.68 -14.92
N GLY A 210 1.10 -8.21 -15.68
CA GLY A 210 0.91 -7.22 -16.75
C GLY A 210 0.68 -5.78 -16.26
N TRP A 211 0.69 -5.53 -14.94
CA TRP A 211 0.65 -4.18 -14.40
C TRP A 211 1.98 -3.47 -14.61
N MET A 212 1.92 -2.18 -14.93
CA MET A 212 3.11 -1.37 -15.24
C MET A 212 3.04 -0.02 -14.52
N LEU A 213 4.21 0.49 -14.17
CA LEU A 213 4.41 1.88 -13.77
C LEU A 213 4.26 2.84 -14.97
N PRO A 214 4.12 4.16 -14.70
CA PRO A 214 4.19 5.17 -15.74
C PRO A 214 5.43 4.98 -16.62
N GLY A 215 5.28 5.19 -17.93
CA GLY A 215 6.35 4.94 -18.90
C GLY A 215 6.49 3.48 -19.35
N GLY A 216 5.58 2.58 -18.94
CA GLY A 216 5.58 1.18 -19.36
C GLY A 216 6.63 0.32 -18.63
N LEU A 217 7.10 0.78 -17.48
CA LEU A 217 8.12 0.09 -16.70
C LEU A 217 7.47 -1.05 -15.90
N SER A 218 7.92 -2.28 -16.13
CA SER A 218 7.49 -3.45 -15.36
C SER A 218 8.31 -3.57 -14.08
N VAL A 219 7.63 -3.75 -12.96
CA VAL A 219 8.24 -4.04 -11.65
C VAL A 219 7.50 -5.19 -10.98
N ASP A 220 8.21 -5.97 -10.18
CA ASP A 220 7.63 -7.11 -9.47
C ASP A 220 6.95 -6.69 -8.17
N TRP A 221 7.49 -5.65 -7.52
CA TRP A 221 7.01 -5.15 -6.24
C TRP A 221 6.96 -3.63 -6.20
N VAL A 222 5.96 -3.12 -5.50
CA VAL A 222 5.94 -1.73 -5.02
C VAL A 222 6.09 -1.73 -3.51
N GLY A 223 6.76 -0.72 -2.97
CA GLY A 223 7.05 -0.63 -1.55
C GLY A 223 6.79 0.74 -0.96
N ALA A 224 6.48 0.74 0.34
CA ALA A 224 6.30 1.93 1.16
C ALA A 224 7.22 1.81 2.39
N GLY A 225 8.31 2.57 2.36
CA GLY A 225 9.28 2.70 3.45
C GLY A 225 8.95 3.90 4.32
N THR A 226 8.84 3.71 5.63
CA THR A 226 8.51 4.75 6.61
C THR A 226 9.26 4.55 7.92
N TYR A 227 9.62 5.66 8.57
CA TYR A 227 10.35 5.65 9.83
C TYR A 227 9.43 6.02 10.99
N ASP A 228 9.32 5.14 11.99
CA ASP A 228 8.61 5.44 13.22
C ASP A 228 9.54 6.17 14.19
N ARG A 229 9.25 7.43 14.49
CA ARG A 229 10.05 8.27 15.40
C ARG A 229 9.69 8.10 16.87
N SER A 230 8.45 7.71 17.17
CA SER A 230 7.97 7.54 18.55
C SER A 230 6.67 6.76 18.61
N VAL A 231 6.40 6.06 19.70
CA VAL A 231 5.05 5.58 20.05
C VAL A 231 4.33 6.70 20.83
N GLY A 232 3.10 7.02 20.45
CA GLY A 232 2.31 8.05 21.13
C GLY A 232 0.82 7.81 21.07
N LEU A 233 0.07 8.53 21.91
CA LEU A 233 -1.38 8.61 21.79
C LEU A 233 -1.72 9.56 20.63
N SER A 234 -2.45 9.10 19.63
CA SER A 234 -3.08 9.98 18.65
C SER A 234 -4.11 10.85 19.38
N LEU A 235 -3.90 12.16 19.44
CA LEU A 235 -4.85 13.08 20.08
C LEU A 235 -6.19 13.18 19.33
N PHE A 236 -6.25 12.67 18.09
CA PHE A 236 -7.46 12.67 17.28
C PHE A 236 -8.33 11.43 17.53
N THR A 237 -7.71 10.27 17.78
CA THR A 237 -8.44 9.00 17.95
C THR A 237 -8.30 8.39 19.35
N PHE A 238 -7.46 8.97 20.21
CA PHE A 238 -6.99 8.41 21.48
C PHE A 238 -6.44 6.98 21.35
N GLN A 239 -6.04 6.56 20.15
CA GLN A 239 -5.39 5.27 19.91
C GLN A 239 -3.89 5.40 20.16
N ILE A 240 -3.26 4.34 20.65
CA ILE A 240 -1.79 4.26 20.69
C ILE A 240 -1.33 3.98 19.27
N THR A 241 -0.67 4.96 18.65
CA THR A 241 -0.13 4.87 17.30
C THR A 241 1.35 5.19 17.28
N HIS A 242 2.08 4.58 16.36
CA HIS A 242 3.41 5.04 16.04
C HIS A 242 3.29 6.37 15.29
N LYS A 243 4.12 7.34 15.65
CA LYS A 243 4.28 8.58 14.89
C LYS A 243 5.33 8.33 13.83
N ILE A 244 4.94 8.48 12.59
CA ILE A 244 5.85 8.42 11.45
C ILE A 244 6.61 9.75 11.33
N ALA A 245 7.87 9.69 10.93
CA ALA A 245 8.64 10.87 10.55
C ALA A 245 8.15 11.42 9.22
N ASP A 246 8.20 12.75 9.10
CA ASP A 246 7.66 13.46 7.96
C ASP A 246 8.40 13.17 6.66
N ARG A 247 9.73 13.07 6.70
CA ARG A 247 10.57 12.92 5.51
C ARG A 247 10.67 11.45 5.07
N THR A 248 9.67 11.00 4.33
CA THR A 248 9.58 9.61 3.84
C THR A 248 10.69 9.27 2.84
N ASP A 249 11.27 10.27 2.18
CA ASP A 249 12.36 10.07 1.21
C ASP A 249 13.68 9.72 1.90
N GLU A 250 13.93 10.22 3.12
CA GLU A 250 15.12 9.85 3.88
C GLU A 250 15.10 8.37 4.25
N GLU A 251 13.91 7.85 4.58
CA GLU A 251 13.74 6.44 4.85
C GLU A 251 13.91 5.58 3.59
N ARG A 252 13.34 6.02 2.46
CA ARG A 252 13.55 5.38 1.16
C ARG A 252 15.04 5.27 0.84
N ASP A 253 15.76 6.37 0.96
CA ASP A 253 17.18 6.44 0.62
C ASP A 253 18.02 5.61 1.62
N PHE A 254 17.61 5.57 2.88
CA PHE A 254 18.18 4.68 3.89
C PHE A 254 18.00 3.20 3.52
N ILE A 255 16.79 2.76 3.15
CA ILE A 255 16.52 1.39 2.72
C ILE A 255 17.44 1.02 1.55
N ILE A 256 17.49 1.86 0.52
CA ILE A 256 18.37 1.67 -0.65
C ILE A 256 19.83 1.58 -0.22
N GLY A 257 20.29 2.47 0.67
CA GLY A 257 21.64 2.45 1.22
C GLY A 257 21.98 1.16 1.95
N THR A 258 21.04 0.62 2.75
CA THR A 258 21.25 -0.65 3.46
C THR A 258 21.34 -1.85 2.51
N LEU A 259 20.55 -1.86 1.44
CA LEU A 259 20.61 -2.91 0.42
C LEU A 259 21.91 -2.84 -0.40
N ARG A 260 22.37 -1.63 -0.73
CA ARG A 260 23.67 -1.42 -1.39
C ARG A 260 24.84 -1.87 -0.53
N ALA A 261 24.81 -1.54 0.76
CA ALA A 261 25.86 -1.95 1.72
C ALA A 261 25.92 -3.47 1.93
N ALA A 262 24.85 -4.19 1.59
CA ALA A 262 24.78 -5.64 1.65
C ALA A 262 25.06 -6.32 0.30
N ASP A 263 25.57 -5.58 -0.69
CA ASP A 263 25.82 -6.04 -2.06
C ASP A 263 24.61 -6.73 -2.72
N ALA A 264 23.39 -6.28 -2.36
CA ALA A 264 22.14 -6.88 -2.80
C ALA A 264 21.47 -6.13 -3.96
N VAL A 265 22.12 -5.10 -4.49
CA VAL A 265 21.57 -4.20 -5.52
C VAL A 265 22.43 -4.27 -6.77
N GLU A 266 21.84 -4.69 -7.89
CA GLU A 266 22.48 -4.67 -9.19
C GLU A 266 22.46 -3.25 -9.78
N SER A 267 21.29 -2.62 -9.79
CA SER A 267 21.13 -1.27 -10.28
C SER A 267 19.97 -0.54 -9.59
N VAL A 268 19.96 0.79 -9.68
CA VAL A 268 18.82 1.61 -9.25
C VAL A 268 18.48 2.60 -10.35
N HIS A 269 17.26 2.52 -10.86
CA HIS A 269 16.71 3.45 -11.83
C HIS A 269 15.70 4.37 -11.15
N ILE A 270 15.77 5.68 -11.35
CA ILE A 270 14.86 6.62 -10.68
C ILE A 270 13.87 7.20 -11.69
N ILE A 271 12.57 6.97 -11.46
CA ILE A 271 11.53 7.72 -12.13
C ILE A 271 11.39 9.07 -11.41
N LEU A 272 11.89 10.13 -12.07
CA LEU A 272 11.69 11.49 -11.60
C LEU A 272 10.23 11.90 -11.76
N ASN A 273 9.71 12.62 -10.77
CA ASN A 273 8.33 13.12 -10.73
C ASN A 273 7.28 12.02 -11.01
N TYR A 274 7.54 10.80 -10.52
CA TYR A 274 6.57 9.69 -10.57
C TYR A 274 5.21 10.10 -9.98
N SER A 275 5.24 10.90 -8.91
CA SER A 275 4.13 11.72 -8.46
C SER A 275 4.62 13.17 -8.30
N SER A 276 3.69 14.11 -8.22
CA SER A 276 4.05 15.46 -7.77
C SER A 276 4.55 15.36 -6.32
N GLY A 277 5.66 16.01 -5.99
CA GLY A 277 6.07 16.14 -4.59
C GLY A 277 4.96 16.82 -3.77
N TYR A 278 4.73 16.36 -2.54
CA TYR A 278 3.64 16.86 -1.71
C TYR A 278 3.96 16.84 -0.22
N HIS A 279 3.28 17.73 0.50
CA HIS A 279 3.22 17.75 1.96
C HIS A 279 1.79 17.42 2.39
N HIS A 280 1.58 16.34 3.12
CA HIS A 280 0.25 15.88 3.50
C HIS A 280 0.25 15.25 4.91
N ARG A 281 -0.87 14.63 5.29
CA ARG A 281 -0.95 13.72 6.45
C ARG A 281 -1.35 12.29 6.05
N ASN A 282 -0.87 11.28 6.74
CA ASN A 282 -1.36 9.90 6.54
C ASN A 282 -2.68 9.67 7.30
N GLY A 283 -3.27 8.49 7.14
CA GLY A 283 -4.50 8.10 7.85
C GLY A 283 -4.38 8.07 9.38
N GLY A 284 -3.16 8.03 9.93
CA GLY A 284 -2.89 8.19 11.37
C GLY A 284 -2.79 9.65 11.82
N GLY A 285 -2.75 10.60 10.89
CA GLY A 285 -2.61 12.04 11.14
C GLY A 285 -1.17 12.54 11.18
N ASP A 286 -0.17 11.69 10.91
CA ASP A 286 1.23 12.08 10.86
C ASP A 286 1.56 12.82 9.56
N ALA A 287 2.45 13.80 9.64
CA ALA A 287 2.90 14.55 8.47
C ALA A 287 3.67 13.62 7.50
N ILE A 288 3.52 13.87 6.21
CA ILE A 288 4.28 13.25 5.11
C ILE A 288 4.85 14.38 4.26
N ARG A 289 6.11 14.23 3.87
CA ARG A 289 6.84 15.06 2.92
C ARG A 289 7.61 14.15 1.98
N THR A 290 7.31 14.25 0.68
CA THR A 290 7.99 13.50 -0.37
C THR A 290 8.31 14.38 -1.58
N ASP A 291 9.44 14.12 -2.22
CA ASP A 291 9.88 14.64 -3.53
C ASP A 291 9.06 14.08 -4.71
N GLY A 292 8.31 12.99 -4.47
CA GLY A 292 7.48 12.32 -5.46
C GLY A 292 8.26 11.46 -6.45
N HIS A 293 9.56 11.21 -6.24
CA HIS A 293 10.37 10.32 -7.06
C HIS A 293 10.19 8.85 -6.66
N LEU A 294 10.35 7.96 -7.63
CA LEU A 294 10.26 6.51 -7.41
C LEU A 294 11.53 5.79 -7.90
N PRO A 295 12.46 5.47 -7.01
CA PRO A 295 13.55 4.55 -7.29
C PRO A 295 13.02 3.12 -7.48
N ILE A 296 13.45 2.49 -8.56
CA ILE A 296 13.29 1.07 -8.89
C ILE A 296 14.63 0.40 -8.60
N ILE A 297 14.62 -0.58 -7.70
CA ILE A 297 15.78 -1.34 -7.28
C ILE A 297 15.78 -2.67 -8.02
N ASP A 298 16.80 -2.93 -8.83
CA ASP A 298 17.04 -4.26 -9.39
C ASP A 298 17.90 -5.06 -8.40
N LEU A 299 17.38 -6.18 -7.92
CA LEU A 299 18.08 -6.99 -6.94
C LEU A 299 19.18 -7.80 -7.60
N TYR A 300 20.35 -7.82 -6.96
CA TYR A 300 21.44 -8.68 -7.39
C TYR A 300 21.11 -10.14 -7.08
N GLU A 301 21.13 -10.98 -8.12
CA GLU A 301 21.04 -12.43 -7.98
C GLU A 301 22.37 -13.09 -8.38
N PRO A 302 23.05 -13.80 -7.45
CA PRO A 302 24.16 -14.66 -7.79
C PRO A 302 23.69 -15.77 -8.74
N GLY A 303 24.13 -15.73 -10.00
CA GLY A 303 23.86 -16.80 -10.99
C GLY A 303 22.73 -16.55 -12.00
N ARG A 304 22.14 -15.35 -12.05
CA ARG A 304 21.17 -14.97 -13.11
C ARG A 304 21.84 -15.05 -14.50
N PRO A 305 21.24 -15.72 -15.50
CA PRO A 305 21.82 -15.77 -16.85
C PRO A 305 21.92 -14.34 -17.42
N GLY A 306 23.15 -13.85 -17.59
CA GLY A 306 23.44 -12.48 -18.02
C GLY A 306 24.38 -11.72 -17.09
N ASN A 307 24.60 -12.20 -15.87
CA ASN A 307 25.53 -11.60 -14.92
C ASN A 307 26.93 -12.27 -15.08
N PRO A 308 27.94 -11.61 -15.67
CA PRO A 308 29.29 -12.17 -15.69
C PRO A 308 29.76 -12.27 -14.25
N ALA A 309 29.82 -13.50 -13.74
CA ALA A 309 30.27 -13.79 -12.39
C ALA A 309 31.57 -13.01 -12.11
N SER A 310 31.49 -12.01 -11.24
CA SER A 310 32.65 -11.28 -10.74
C SER A 310 33.53 -12.28 -10.02
N THR A 311 34.59 -12.69 -10.70
CA THR A 311 35.63 -13.57 -10.18
C THR A 311 36.58 -12.68 -9.38
N HIS A 312 36.51 -12.79 -8.05
CA HIS A 312 37.56 -12.33 -7.13
C HIS A 312 37.92 -13.46 -6.18
#